data_AF-A0A5S9R5T2-F1
#
_entry.id   AF-A0A5S9R5T2-F1
#
_cell.length_a   1.000
_cell.length_b   1.000
_cell.length_c   1.000
_cell.angle_alpha   90.00
_cell.angle_beta   90.00
_cell.angle_gamma   90.00
#
_symmetry.space_group_name_H-M   'P 1'
#
loop_
_entity.id
_entity.type
_entity.pdbx_description
1 polymer ?
#
loop_
_entity_poly.entity_id
_entity_poly.type
_entity_poly.pdbx_seq_one_letter_code
_entity_poly.pdbx_strand_id
1 'polypeptide(L)' 'MEDIRDIYAEIAELRAELAHCILTRREHRETQLRLVQALTEADHRQREAEVA' A
#
# COMPACT_ATOMS: atom_id res chain seq x y z
N MET A 1 2.28 -12.75 -10.10
CA MET A 1 2.61 -11.36 -10.39
C MET A 1 1.34 -10.60 -10.05
N GLU A 2 1.28 -9.90 -8.92
CA GLU A 2 0.09 -9.12 -8.58
C GLU A 2 -0.17 -8.08 -9.66
N ASP A 3 -1.43 -7.85 -10.01
CA ASP A 3 -1.78 -6.77 -10.91
C ASP A 3 -1.55 -5.43 -10.19
N ILE A 4 -1.23 -4.36 -10.92
CA ILE A 4 -1.15 -3.01 -10.33
C ILE A 4 -2.47 -2.62 -9.64
N ARG A 5 -3.59 -3.17 -10.13
CA ARG A 5 -4.92 -3.03 -9.51
C ARG A 5 -4.99 -3.68 -8.12
N ASP A 6 -4.33 -4.82 -7.92
CA ASP A 6 -4.29 -5.50 -6.62
C ASP A 6 -3.50 -4.67 -5.61
N ILE A 7 -2.38 -4.06 -6.02
CA ILE A 7 -1.61 -3.15 -5.16
C ILE A 7 -2.47 -1.94 -4.75
N TYR A 8 -3.21 -1.34 -5.69
CA TYR A 8 -4.06 -0.19 -5.35
C TYR A 8 -5.21 -0.57 -4.41
N ALA A 9 -5.75 -1.79 -4.52
CA ALA A 9 -6.73 -2.31 -3.57
C ALA A 9 -6.11 -2.44 -2.17
N GLU A 10 -4.92 -3.04 -2.06
CA GLU A 10 -4.21 -3.15 -0.78
C GLU A 10 -3.90 -1.77 -0.17
N ILE A 11 -3.45 -0.81 -0.98
CA ILE A 11 -3.21 0.57 -0.52
C ILE A 11 -4.49 1.20 0.05
N ALA A 12 -5.64 0.98 -0.60
CA ALA A 12 -6.91 1.51 -0.14
C ALA A 12 -7.33 0.88 1.21
N GLU A 13 -7.16 -0.43 1.36
CA GLU A 13 -7.44 -1.15 2.60
C GLU A 13 -6.53 -0.67 3.75
N LEU A 14 -5.22 -0.57 3.52
CA LEU A 14 -4.26 -0.10 4.52
C LEU A 14 -4.53 1.35 4.96
N ARG A 15 -4.94 2.22 4.03
CA ARG A 15 -5.36 3.60 4.36
C ARG A 15 -6.65 3.61 5.18
N ALA A 16 -7.62 2.77 4.85
CA ALA A 16 -8.85 2.64 5.60
C ALA A 16 -8.59 2.13 7.02
N GLU A 17 -7.72 1.13 7.17
CA GLU A 17 -7.32 0.58 8.47
C GLU A 17 -6.67 1.66 9.35
N LEU A 18 -5.73 2.43 8.81
CA LEU A 18 -5.08 3.52 9.54
C LEU A 18 -6.03 4.66 9.93
N ALA A 19 -7.07 4.91 9.13
CA ALA A 19 -8.02 6.01 9.36
C ALA A 19 -9.20 5.62 10.26
N HIS A 20 -9.62 4.36 10.22
CA HIS A 20 -10.92 3.93 10.76
C HIS A 20 -10.83 2.83 11.81
N CYS A 21 -9.71 2.11 11.92
CA CYS A 21 -9.54 1.09 12.95
C CYS A 21 -8.87 1.67 14.20
N ILE A 22 -9.25 1.14 15.37
CA ILE A 22 -8.51 1.38 16.61
C ILE A 22 -7.30 0.45 16.60
N LEU A 23 -6.12 1.02 16.35
CA LEU A 23 -4.86 0.28 16.33
C LEU A 23 -4.03 0.62 17.57
N THR A 24 -3.30 -0.35 18.08
CA THR A 24 -2.19 -0.08 18.99
C THR A 24 -1.08 0.68 18.25
N ARG A 25 -0.17 1.33 19.00
CA ARG A 25 0.99 2.00 18.39
C ARG A 25 1.85 1.07 17.54
N ARG A 26 1.93 -0.21 17.93
CA ARG A 26 2.69 -1.21 17.20
C ARG A 26 2.01 -1.55 15.89
N GLU A 27 0.73 -1.89 15.92
CA GLU A 27 -0.07 -2.19 14.72
C GLU A 27 -0.08 -1.00 13.76
N HIS A 28 -0.29 0.21 14.27
CA HIS A 28 -0.25 1.42 13.45
C HIS A 28 1.10 1.57 12.71
N ARG A 29 2.22 1.30 13.38
CA ARG A 29 3.55 1.36 12.76
C ARG A 29 3.74 0.25 11.72
N GLU A 30 3.27 -0.96 12.00
CA GLU A 30 3.33 -2.10 11.07
C GLU A 30 2.47 -1.84 9.82
N THR A 31 1.23 -1.38 9.99
CA THR A 31 0.30 -1.02 8.91
C THR A 31 0.84 0.17 8.09
N GLN A 32 1.45 1.18 8.73
CA GLN A 32 2.15 2.25 8.01
C GLN A 32 3.32 1.75 7.18
N LEU A 33 4.14 0.83 7.71
CA LEU A 33 5.27 0.27 6.97
C LEU A 33 4.80 -0.48 5.72
N ARG A 34 3.75 -1.30 5.85
CA ARG A 34 3.13 -2.00 4.72
C ARG A 34 2.60 -1.03 3.68
N LEU A 35 1.96 0.07 4.10
CA LEU A 35 1.45 1.10 3.18
C LEU A 35 2.59 1.75 2.39
N VAL A 36 3.72 2.07 3.03
CA VAL A 36 4.88 2.65 2.36
C VAL A 36 5.46 1.67 1.33
N GLN A 37 5.54 0.38 1.66
CA GLN A 37 6.02 -0.66 0.74
C GLN A 37 5.10 -0.77 -0.48
N ALA A 38 3.79 -0.88 -0.27
CA ALA A 38 2.82 -0.98 -1.36
C ALA A 38 2.85 0.26 -2.27
N LEU A 39 2.98 1.47 -1.71
CA LEU A 39 3.12 2.70 -2.49
C LEU A 39 4.40 2.72 -3.33
N THR A 40 5.51 2.22 -2.77
CA THR A 40 6.79 2.14 -3.49
C THR A 40 6.70 1.16 -4.65
N GLU A 41 6.06 0.01 -4.44
CA GLU A 41 5.86 -0.99 -5.50
C GLU A 41 4.92 -0.46 -6.60
N ALA A 42 3.84 0.25 -6.23
CA ALA A 42 2.95 0.87 -7.19
C ALA A 42 3.69 1.91 -8.07
N ASP A 43 4.53 2.76 -7.48
CA ASP A 43 5.37 3.72 -8.21
C ASP A 43 6.37 3.01 -9.13
N HIS A 44 7.00 1.92 -8.68
CA HIS A 44 7.89 1.11 -9.51
C HIS A 44 7.17 0.56 -10.74
N ARG A 45 6.04 -0.12 -10.55
CA ARG A 45 5.28 -0.72 -11.66
C ARG A 45 4.69 0.31 -12.60
N GLN A 46 4.28 1.47 -12.07
CA GLN A 46 3.81 2.57 -12.91
C GLN A 46 4.93 3.06 -13.83
N ARG A 47 6.15 3.26 -13.31
CA ARG A 47 7.30 3.66 -14.15
C ARG A 47 7.68 2.61 -15.16
N GLU A 48 7.63 1.32 -14.81
CA GLU A 48 7.87 0.23 -15.76
C GLU A 48 6.84 0.24 -16.90
N ALA A 49 5.57 0.49 -16.59
CA ALA A 49 4.51 0.59 -17.59
C ALA A 49 4.60 1.84 -18.47
N GLU A 50 5.16 2.94 -17.97
CA GLU A 50 5.39 4.18 -18.73
C GLU A 50 6.61 4.09 -19.67
N VAL A 51 7.56 3.18 -19.39
CA VAL A 51 8.78 2.98 -20.19
C VAL A 51 8.63 1.87 -21.24
N ALA A 52 7.64 0.98 -21.08
CA ALA A 52 7.35 -0.15 -21.98
C ALA A 52 6.50 0.24 -23.21
#